data_AF-A0A286EII3-F1
#
_entry.id   AF-A0A286EII3-F1
#
_cell.length_a   1.000
_cell.length_b   1.000
_cell.length_c   1.000
_cell.angle_alpha   90.00
_cell.angle_beta   90.00
_cell.angle_gamma   90.00
#
_symmetry.space_group_name_H-M   'P 1'
#
loop_
_entity.id
_entity.type
_entity.pdbx_description
1 polymer ?
#
loop_
_entity_poly.entity_id
_entity_poly.type
_entity_poly.pdbx_seq_one_letter_code
_entity_poly.pdbx_strand_id
1 'polypeptide(L)'
;MSVEPMTAMLELPQLSGGRRRAAALVDAGHLPDDLSDASVTIDARQLLAGTESFADELVKILLLDRKAETLNVINVSDDFALFLEQAAKTHSVSRRLVVDRF
;
A
#
# COMPACT_ATOMS: atom_id res chain seq x y z
N MET A 1 -12.02 26.68 -0.03
CA MET A 1 -12.60 25.57 -0.80
C MET A 1 -12.14 24.31 -0.10
N SER A 2 -13.04 23.56 0.53
CA SER A 2 -12.71 22.25 1.08
C SER A 2 -12.58 21.28 -0.08
N VAL A 3 -11.38 20.76 -0.31
CA VAL A 3 -11.18 19.63 -1.21
C VAL A 3 -11.67 18.41 -0.44
N GLU A 4 -12.62 17.65 -1.01
CA GLU A 4 -12.96 16.35 -0.42
C GLU A 4 -11.70 15.47 -0.46
N PRO A 5 -11.34 14.79 0.64
CA PRO A 5 -10.14 13.97 0.67
C PRO A 5 -10.24 12.88 -0.39
N MET A 6 -9.29 12.87 -1.32
CA MET A 6 -9.30 11.90 -2.41
C MET A 6 -8.99 10.52 -1.82
N THR A 7 -9.94 9.59 -1.95
CA THR A 7 -9.78 8.22 -1.46
C THR A 7 -9.59 7.29 -2.65
N ALA A 8 -8.44 6.63 -2.68
CA ALA A 8 -8.09 5.64 -3.70
C ALA A 8 -8.15 4.22 -3.10
N MET A 9 -8.60 3.24 -3.87
CA MET A 9 -8.71 1.85 -3.40
C MET A 9 -8.02 0.88 -4.36
N LEU A 10 -7.25 -0.06 -3.81
CA LEU A 10 -6.63 -1.17 -4.53
C LEU A 10 -6.98 -2.49 -3.84
N GLU A 11 -7.13 -3.55 -4.62
CA GLU A 11 -7.30 -4.91 -4.10
C GLU A 11 -6.03 -5.72 -4.38
N LEU A 12 -5.52 -6.44 -3.37
CA LEU A 12 -4.36 -7.30 -3.57
C LEU A 12 -4.78 -8.63 -4.24
N PRO A 13 -4.09 -9.04 -5.32
CA PRO A 13 -4.25 -10.37 -5.89
C PRO A 13 -3.83 -11.47 -4.90
N GLN A 14 -4.36 -12.68 -5.09
CA GLN A 14 -4.11 -13.83 -4.20
C GLN A 14 -2.62 -14.15 -3.99
N LEU A 15 -1.82 -14.04 -5.04
CA LEU A 15 -0.38 -14.34 -4.99
C LEU A 15 0.41 -13.13 -5.49
N SER A 16 1.10 -12.47 -4.57
CA SER A 16 1.72 -11.18 -4.83
C SER A 16 3.21 -11.20 -4.48
N GLY A 17 4.05 -11.42 -5.49
CA GLY A 17 5.49 -11.59 -5.33
C GLY A 17 6.34 -10.69 -6.21
N GLY A 18 7.28 -9.97 -5.60
CA GLY A 18 8.30 -9.17 -6.26
C GLY A 18 7.88 -7.75 -6.68
N ARG A 19 8.86 -6.85 -6.68
CA ARG A 19 8.71 -5.40 -6.97
C ARG A 19 7.94 -5.09 -8.25
N ARG A 20 8.26 -5.79 -9.35
CA ARG A 20 7.60 -5.58 -10.65
C ARG A 20 6.08 -5.79 -10.60
N ARG A 21 5.60 -6.71 -9.75
CA ARG A 21 4.16 -6.96 -9.60
C ARG A 21 3.49 -5.87 -8.77
N ALA A 22 4.17 -5.31 -7.78
CA ALA A 22 3.64 -4.18 -7.02
C ALA A 22 3.46 -2.95 -7.92
N ALA A 23 4.47 -2.62 -8.73
CA ALA A 23 4.37 -1.54 -9.72
C ALA A 23 3.21 -1.77 -10.70
N ALA A 24 3.12 -2.97 -11.29
CA ALA A 24 2.05 -3.31 -12.21
C ALA A 24 0.65 -3.22 -11.56
N LEU A 25 0.52 -3.55 -10.27
CA LEU A 25 -0.75 -3.42 -9.54
C LEU A 25 -1.15 -1.95 -9.39
N VAL A 26 -0.21 -1.09 -8.98
CA VAL A 26 -0.48 0.35 -8.81
C VAL A 26 -0.84 1.00 -10.15
N ASP A 27 -0.13 0.65 -11.22
CA ASP A 27 -0.41 1.14 -12.57
C ASP A 27 -1.79 0.68 -13.07
N ALA A 28 -2.13 -0.61 -12.86
CA ALA A 28 -3.43 -1.15 -13.22
C ALA A 28 -4.60 -0.57 -12.41
N GLY A 29 -4.31 -0.07 -11.20
CA GLY A 29 -5.26 0.63 -10.35
C GLY A 29 -5.64 2.04 -10.86
N HIS A 30 -4.98 2.53 -11.91
CA HIS A 30 -5.20 3.87 -12.47
C HIS A 30 -5.10 4.99 -11.42
N LEU A 31 -4.24 4.80 -10.42
CA LEU A 31 -4.00 5.83 -9.42
C LEU A 31 -3.25 7.01 -10.06
N PRO A 32 -3.56 8.25 -9.66
CA PRO A 32 -2.76 9.42 -10.02
C PRO A 32 -1.27 9.23 -9.68
N ASP A 33 -0.41 9.91 -10.43
CA ASP A 33 1.04 9.93 -10.18
C ASP A 33 1.39 10.75 -8.92
N ASP A 34 0.54 11.71 -8.54
CA ASP A 34 0.65 12.47 -7.30
C ASP A 34 -0.59 12.23 -6.41
N LEU A 35 -0.33 11.74 -5.21
CA LEU A 35 -1.31 11.38 -4.19
C LEU A 35 -1.11 12.21 -2.91
N SER A 36 -0.40 13.35 -2.97
CA SER A 36 -0.04 14.16 -1.79
C SER A 36 -1.24 14.55 -0.89
N ASP A 37 -2.44 14.68 -1.47
CA ASP A 37 -3.69 14.99 -0.75
C ASP A 37 -4.66 13.81 -0.69
N ALA A 38 -4.15 12.58 -0.86
CA ALA A 38 -4.95 11.37 -0.97
C ALA A 38 -4.61 10.33 0.10
N SER A 39 -5.65 9.67 0.60
CA SER A 39 -5.51 8.44 1.37
C SER A 39 -5.72 7.24 0.44
N VAL A 40 -4.79 6.28 0.47
CA VAL A 40 -4.88 5.04 -0.31
C VAL A 40 -5.25 3.91 0.63
N THR A 41 -6.29 3.16 0.28
CA THR A 41 -6.69 1.94 0.97
C THR A 41 -6.37 0.72 0.11
N ILE A 42 -5.64 -0.23 0.67
CA ILE A 42 -5.39 -1.54 0.09
C ILE A 42 -6.26 -2.56 0.83
N ASP A 43 -7.14 -3.25 0.12
CA ASP A 43 -7.84 -4.42 0.64
C ASP A 43 -7.03 -5.68 0.34
N ALA A 44 -6.53 -6.32 1.41
CA ALA A 44 -5.74 -7.54 1.35
C ALA A 44 -6.56 -8.82 1.56
N ARG A 45 -7.90 -8.76 1.59
CA ARG A 45 -8.77 -9.91 1.91
C ARG A 45 -8.55 -11.13 1.01
N GLN A 46 -8.20 -10.90 -0.25
CA GLN A 46 -7.93 -11.99 -1.21
C GLN A 46 -6.49 -12.49 -1.15
N LEU A 47 -5.57 -11.79 -0.48
CA LEU A 47 -4.16 -12.15 -0.44
C LEU A 47 -3.96 -13.44 0.36
N LEU A 48 -3.46 -14.48 -0.31
CA LEU A 48 -3.06 -15.74 0.34
C LEU A 48 -1.58 -15.73 0.73
N ALA A 49 -0.74 -15.15 -0.13
CA ALA A 49 0.69 -15.03 0.14
C ALA A 49 1.28 -13.82 -0.58
N GLY A 50 2.05 -13.04 0.18
CA GLY A 50 2.83 -11.91 -0.31
C GLY A 50 4.29 -12.03 0.08
N THR A 51 5.20 -11.49 -0.74
CA THR A 51 6.63 -11.45 -0.40
C THR A 51 7.02 -10.13 0.25
N GLU A 52 8.06 -10.12 1.08
CA GLU A 52 8.65 -8.90 1.65
C GLU A 52 8.97 -7.84 0.58
N SER A 53 9.60 -8.23 -0.53
CA SER A 53 9.93 -7.31 -1.62
C SER A 53 8.72 -6.72 -2.36
N PHE A 54 7.54 -7.33 -2.22
CA PHE A 54 6.29 -6.80 -2.75
C PHE A 54 5.71 -5.74 -1.80
N ALA A 55 5.71 -6.01 -0.49
CA ALA A 55 5.31 -5.05 0.53
C ALA A 55 6.20 -3.79 0.54
N ASP A 56 7.53 -3.99 0.47
CA ASP A 56 8.53 -2.91 0.35
C ASP A 56 8.23 -1.97 -0.83
N GLU A 57 7.98 -2.56 -2.00
CA GLU A 57 7.71 -1.77 -3.20
C GLU A 57 6.37 -1.04 -3.15
N LEU A 58 5.32 -1.65 -2.57
CA LEU A 58 4.04 -0.96 -2.37
C LEU A 58 4.21 0.27 -1.47
N VAL A 59 4.90 0.12 -0.34
CA VAL A 59 5.20 1.23 0.58
C VAL A 59 6.00 2.32 -0.14
N LYS A 60 7.04 1.93 -0.87
CA LYS A 60 7.88 2.86 -1.62
C LYS A 60 7.06 3.63 -2.67
N ILE A 61 6.35 2.93 -3.55
CA ILE A 61 5.61 3.58 -4.64
C ILE A 61 4.53 4.50 -4.07
N LEU A 62 3.71 4.02 -3.14
CA LEU A 62 2.54 4.78 -2.68
C LEU A 62 2.93 5.92 -1.74
N LEU A 63 3.78 5.68 -0.74
CA LEU A 63 4.10 6.70 0.28
C LEU A 63 5.28 7.59 -0.10
N LEU A 64 6.26 7.12 -0.89
CA LEU A 64 7.46 7.91 -1.21
C LEU A 64 7.37 8.50 -2.60
N ASP A 65 7.15 7.67 -3.62
CA ASP A 65 7.22 8.11 -5.02
C ASP A 65 5.98 8.93 -5.39
N ARG A 66 4.78 8.42 -5.06
CA ARG A 66 3.49 9.08 -5.32
C ARG A 66 2.97 9.90 -4.14
N LYS A 67 3.64 9.85 -2.99
CA LYS A 67 3.41 10.73 -1.82
C LYS A 67 2.02 10.64 -1.16
N ALA A 68 1.31 9.52 -1.28
CA ALA A 68 0.02 9.30 -0.61
C ALA A 68 0.07 9.72 0.87
N GLU A 69 -0.82 10.61 1.33
CA GLU A 69 -0.80 11.13 2.70
C GLU A 69 -0.77 9.99 3.72
N THR A 70 -1.68 9.03 3.55
CA THR A 70 -1.80 7.81 4.36
C THR A 70 -2.01 6.59 3.47
N LEU A 71 -1.42 5.47 3.87
CA LEU A 71 -1.67 4.13 3.34
C LEU A 71 -2.37 3.30 4.41
N ASN A 72 -3.63 2.96 4.15
CA ASN A 72 -4.41 2.03 4.97
C ASN A 72 -4.35 0.65 4.32
N VAL A 73 -4.00 -0.38 5.08
CA VAL A 73 -4.05 -1.77 4.60
C VAL A 73 -5.01 -2.55 5.49
N ILE A 74 -6.12 -2.99 4.92
CA ILE A 74 -7.21 -3.65 5.64
C ILE A 74 -7.30 -5.12 5.26
N ASN A 75 -7.89 -5.94 6.15
CA ASN A 75 -8.00 -7.39 5.96
C ASN A 75 -6.64 -8.02 5.61
N VAL A 76 -5.58 -7.64 6.32
CA VAL A 76 -4.23 -8.19 6.09
C VAL A 76 -3.86 -9.25 7.11
N SER A 77 -3.16 -10.30 6.68
CA SER A 77 -2.64 -11.33 7.58
C SER A 77 -1.47 -10.78 8.43
N ASP A 78 -1.24 -11.36 9.61
CA ASP A 78 -0.13 -10.98 10.48
C ASP A 78 1.23 -11.01 9.76
N ASP A 79 1.51 -12.06 8.97
CA ASP A 79 2.78 -12.20 8.26
C ASP A 79 3.02 -11.06 7.26
N PHE A 80 1.99 -10.69 6.49
CA PHE A 80 2.14 -9.63 5.50
C PHE A 80 2.14 -8.24 6.15
N ALA A 81 1.42 -8.06 7.26
CA ALA A 81 1.49 -6.86 8.10
C ALA A 81 2.91 -6.60 8.59
N LEU A 82 3.63 -7.63 9.05
CA LEU A 82 5.02 -7.49 9.50
C LEU A 82 5.94 -6.99 8.37
N PHE A 83 5.76 -7.47 7.13
CA PHE A 83 6.52 -6.97 5.99
C PHE A 83 6.23 -5.49 5.69
N LEU A 84 4.97 -5.08 5.73
CA LEU A 84 4.56 -3.69 5.52
C LEU A 84 5.12 -2.76 6.60
N GLU A 85 5.04 -3.16 7.86
CA GLU A 85 5.55 -2.41 9.01
C GLU A 85 7.08 -2.27 8.94
N GLN A 86 7.77 -3.36 8.61
CA GLN A 86 9.22 -3.35 8.44
C GLN A 86 9.63 -2.45 7.28
N ALA A 87 8.94 -2.50 6.14
CA ALA A 87 9.18 -1.60 5.02
C ALA A 87 8.94 -0.13 5.41
N ALA A 88 7.81 0.18 6.03
CA ALA A 88 7.49 1.55 6.45
C ALA A 88 8.51 2.08 7.47
N LYS A 89 9.03 1.23 8.34
CA LYS A 89 10.12 1.57 9.27
C LYS A 89 11.42 1.84 8.52
N THR A 90 11.82 0.98 7.60
CA THR A 90 13.03 1.14 6.77
C THR A 90 13.00 2.47 6.00
N HIS A 91 11.83 2.85 5.48
CA HIS A 91 11.63 4.10 4.74
C HIS A 91 11.27 5.31 5.60
N SER A 92 11.26 5.17 6.94
CA SER A 92 10.89 6.24 7.90
C SER A 92 9.49 6.86 7.68
N VAL A 93 8.54 6.07 7.18
CA VAL A 93 7.15 6.49 6.92
C VAL A 93 6.12 5.75 7.79
N SER A 94 6.54 5.09 8.88
CA SER A 94 5.63 4.33 9.76
C SER A 94 4.42 5.12 10.27
N ARG A 95 4.53 6.45 10.42
CA ARG A 95 3.40 7.30 10.84
C ARG A 95 2.30 7.46 9.79
N ARG A 96 2.57 7.06 8.54
CA ARG A 96 1.66 7.14 7.40
C ARG A 96 1.12 5.77 6.98
N LEU A 97 1.49 4.70 7.70
CA LEU A 97 0.96 3.36 7.49
C LEU A 97 -0.02 3.02 8.60
N VAL A 98 -1.23 2.62 8.23
CA VAL A 98 -2.24 2.07 9.13
C VAL A 98 -2.54 0.65 8.68
N VAL A 99 -2.50 -0.29 9.60
CA VAL A 99 -2.67 -1.72 9.31
C VAL A 99 -3.81 -2.27 10.15
N ASP A 100 -4.83 -2.82 9.50
CA ASP A 100 -5.96 -3.51 10.13
C ASP A 100 -5.94 -5.00 9.78
N ARG A 101 -5.67 -5.82 10.79
CA ARG A 101 -5.37 -7.24 10.67
C ARG A 101 -6.62 -8.09 10.91
N PHE A 102 -6.65 -9.31 10.37
CA PHE A 102 -7.73 -10.30 10.60
C PHE A 102 -7.22 -11.62 11.17
#